data_AF-D8PRF0-F1
#
_entry.id   AF-D8PRF0-F1
#
_cell.length_a   1.000
_cell.length_b   1.000
_cell.length_c   1.000
_cell.angle_alpha   90.00
_cell.angle_beta   90.00
_cell.angle_gamma   90.00
#
_symmetry.space_group_name_H-M   'P 1'
#
loop_
_entity.id
_entity.type
_entity.pdbx_description
1 polymer ?
#
loop_
_entity_poly.entity_id
_entity_poly.type
_entity_poly.pdbx_seq_one_letter_code
_entity_poly.pdbx_strand_id
1 'polypeptide(L)'
;MAGLPPLPKIEGDLEILMDVFTHDSLKEDDELTHMNDDYGNTARLREIGERVLDLAVTFHYYSDRQDGVLAADQIVARRREALSDDRINHWMDAYELKGKIKAAPSERQAARSSPQVNDFFKKYVGAIYIRQGMGVIQTWISRLLNPDAEPVLPPEGRGTPQPQRQGSLLQDRSMASPPPPPGAPPPMPMGAPPGSSHPMHASGNGVSLSLMNQTAMQKGFAVNYEASQTGPPHAPTWSVRCLLNGTEYGTGTGTSQKKAKELAAQEAWERLGWGRSN
;
A
#
# COMPACT_ATOMS: atom_id res chain seq x y z
N MET A 1 -29.82 14.62 -17.64
CA MET A 1 -28.46 14.03 -17.78
C MET A 1 -27.96 13.81 -16.37
N ALA A 2 -27.81 12.55 -15.95
CA ALA A 2 -27.20 12.27 -14.65
C ALA A 2 -25.77 12.82 -14.65
N GLY A 3 -25.44 13.63 -13.64
CA GLY A 3 -24.10 14.22 -13.51
C GLY A 3 -23.05 13.15 -13.17
N LEU A 4 -21.78 13.43 -13.49
CA LEU A 4 -20.67 12.59 -13.05
C LEU A 4 -20.67 12.46 -11.52
N PRO A 5 -20.29 11.29 -10.97
CA PRO A 5 -20.13 11.15 -9.53
C PRO A 5 -19.04 12.10 -9.03
N PRO A 6 -19.09 12.52 -7.75
CA PRO A 6 -18.08 13.41 -7.19
C PRO A 6 -16.69 12.78 -7.32
N LEU A 7 -15.74 13.57 -7.79
CA LEU A 7 -14.36 13.14 -7.95
C LEU A 7 -13.73 12.88 -6.56
N PRO A 8 -13.23 11.66 -6.24
CA PRO A 8 -12.64 11.38 -4.94
C PRO A 8 -11.35 12.17 -4.75
N LYS A 9 -11.25 12.99 -3.71
CA LYS A 9 -10.03 13.76 -3.45
C LYS A 9 -8.93 12.82 -2.94
N ILE A 10 -7.67 13.06 -3.31
CA ILE A 10 -6.54 12.37 -2.67
C ILE A 10 -6.37 13.00 -1.28
N GLU A 11 -6.64 12.23 -0.23
CA GLU A 11 -6.46 12.67 1.16
C GLU A 11 -4.98 12.71 1.57
N GLY A 12 -4.61 13.71 2.36
CA GLY A 12 -3.27 13.85 2.93
C GLY A 12 -2.31 14.67 2.06
N ASP A 13 -1.04 14.27 2.11
CA ASP A 13 0.16 14.95 1.60
C ASP A 13 -0.02 15.65 0.23
N LEU A 14 0.43 16.90 0.13
CA LEU A 14 0.36 17.67 -1.11
C LEU A 14 1.35 17.11 -2.16
N GLU A 15 2.42 16.42 -1.72
CA GLU A 15 3.44 15.84 -2.60
C GLU A 15 2.84 14.81 -3.55
N ILE A 16 2.06 13.85 -3.05
CA ILE A 16 1.48 12.81 -3.92
C ILE A 16 0.55 13.41 -4.98
N LEU A 17 -0.19 14.48 -4.64
CA LEU A 17 -1.06 15.16 -5.59
C LEU A 17 -0.25 15.85 -6.68
N MET A 18 0.86 16.50 -6.32
CA MET A 18 1.75 17.13 -7.29
C MET A 18 2.41 16.10 -8.20
N ASP A 19 2.91 15.00 -7.64
CA ASP A 19 3.59 13.94 -8.35
C ASP A 19 2.70 13.24 -9.38
N VAL A 20 1.46 12.91 -8.98
CA VAL A 20 0.50 12.22 -9.85
C VAL A 20 0.26 12.99 -11.15
N PHE A 21 0.22 14.33 -11.09
CA PHE A 21 -0.04 15.20 -12.25
C PHE A 21 1.22 15.82 -12.87
N THR A 22 2.42 15.34 -12.52
CA THR A 22 3.69 15.82 -13.10
C THR A 22 4.21 14.81 -14.13
N HIS A 23 4.39 15.29 -15.37
CA HIS A 23 4.95 14.53 -16.48
C HIS A 23 6.46 14.31 -16.29
N ASP A 24 6.97 13.20 -16.80
CA ASP A 24 8.36 12.79 -16.61
C ASP A 24 9.36 13.77 -17.25
N SER A 25 8.93 14.58 -18.22
CA SER A 25 9.76 15.65 -18.79
C SER A 25 10.10 16.81 -17.86
N LEU A 26 9.49 16.87 -16.67
CA LEU A 26 9.83 17.82 -15.62
C LEU A 26 10.59 17.18 -14.45
N LYS A 27 10.79 15.86 -14.48
CA LYS A 27 11.49 15.14 -13.41
C LYS A 27 12.96 15.05 -13.77
N GLU A 28 13.81 15.28 -12.79
CA GLU A 28 15.24 15.01 -12.95
C GLU A 28 15.48 13.49 -12.89
N ASP A 29 16.55 13.00 -13.54
CA ASP A 29 16.87 11.56 -13.58
C ASP A 29 16.97 10.95 -12.17
N ASP A 30 17.45 11.73 -11.20
CA ASP A 30 17.54 11.32 -9.80
C ASP A 30 16.14 11.15 -9.17
N GLU A 31 15.19 12.05 -9.44
CA GLU A 31 13.81 12.00 -8.93
C GLU A 31 12.99 10.82 -9.49
N LEU A 32 13.30 10.34 -10.70
CA LEU A 32 12.67 9.14 -11.26
C LEU A 32 13.06 7.87 -10.50
N THR A 33 14.27 7.88 -9.91
CA THR A 33 14.81 6.79 -9.09
C THR A 33 14.60 6.99 -7.59
N HIS A 34 14.38 8.22 -7.15
CA HIS A 34 14.08 8.55 -5.77
C HIS A 34 12.72 7.95 -5.36
N MET A 35 12.73 7.18 -4.27
CA MET A 35 11.52 6.60 -3.70
C MET A 35 11.05 7.48 -2.55
N ASN A 36 9.87 8.08 -2.68
CA ASN A 36 9.13 8.60 -1.54
C ASN A 36 8.87 7.45 -0.54
N ASP A 37 9.00 7.75 0.75
CA ASP A 37 8.88 6.76 1.81
C ASP A 37 7.48 6.15 1.97
N ASP A 38 6.44 6.90 1.62
CA ASP A 38 5.04 6.48 1.73
C ASP A 38 4.61 5.63 0.52
N TYR A 39 4.94 6.07 -0.70
CA TYR A 39 4.41 5.47 -1.94
C TYR A 39 5.45 5.04 -2.98
N GLY A 40 6.73 5.27 -2.71
CA GLY A 40 7.79 5.05 -3.68
C GLY A 40 7.76 6.11 -4.78
N ASN A 41 7.41 5.73 -6.00
CA ASN A 41 7.36 6.67 -7.12
C ASN A 41 6.04 6.56 -7.89
N THR A 42 5.84 7.48 -8.83
CA THR A 42 4.62 7.49 -9.66
C THR A 42 4.50 6.27 -10.55
N ALA A 43 5.59 5.59 -10.91
CA ALA A 43 5.53 4.36 -11.69
C ALA A 43 4.88 3.22 -10.89
N ARG A 44 5.16 3.12 -9.59
CA ARG A 44 4.48 2.20 -8.67
C ARG A 44 3.00 2.54 -8.51
N LEU A 45 2.67 3.84 -8.37
CA LEU A 45 1.28 4.29 -8.33
C LEU A 45 0.51 3.93 -9.60
N ARG A 46 1.12 4.13 -10.78
CA ARG A 46 0.53 3.72 -12.07
C ARG A 46 0.26 2.22 -12.09
N GLU A 47 1.23 1.41 -11.68
CA GLU A 47 1.11 -0.05 -11.71
C GLU A 47 -0.01 -0.55 -10.79
N ILE A 48 -0.03 -0.11 -9.53
CA ILE A 48 -1.11 -0.52 -8.61
C ILE A 48 -2.46 0.02 -9.08
N GLY A 49 -2.51 1.25 -9.56
CA GLY A 49 -3.72 1.89 -10.04
C GLY A 49 -4.33 1.16 -11.24
N GLU A 50 -3.51 0.64 -12.16
CA GLU A 50 -3.95 -0.20 -13.27
C GLU A 50 -4.66 -1.48 -12.78
N ARG A 51 -4.05 -2.21 -11.84
CA ARG A 51 -4.65 -3.45 -11.30
C ARG A 51 -5.90 -3.19 -10.48
N VAL A 52 -5.91 -2.10 -9.72
CA VAL A 52 -7.07 -1.66 -8.94
C VAL A 52 -8.23 -1.29 -9.85
N LEU A 53 -7.97 -0.56 -10.93
CA LEU A 53 -8.97 -0.19 -11.92
C LEU A 53 -9.54 -1.41 -12.63
N ASP A 54 -8.67 -2.35 -13.05
CA ASP A 54 -9.09 -3.63 -13.62
C ASP A 54 -10.01 -4.39 -12.67
N LEU A 55 -9.64 -4.51 -11.40
CA LEU A 55 -10.44 -5.20 -10.39
C LEU A 55 -11.77 -4.50 -10.17
N ALA A 56 -11.78 -3.18 -9.99
CA ALA A 56 -13.00 -2.42 -9.69
C ALA A 56 -14.05 -2.54 -10.81
N VAL A 57 -13.61 -2.43 -12.07
CA VAL A 57 -14.48 -2.60 -13.25
C VAL A 57 -14.91 -4.04 -13.41
N THR A 58 -14.00 -5.01 -13.23
CA THR A 58 -14.36 -6.45 -13.28
C THR A 58 -15.40 -6.78 -12.23
N PHE A 59 -15.20 -6.30 -10.99
CA PHE A 59 -16.09 -6.57 -9.87
C PHE A 59 -17.44 -5.89 -10.01
N HIS A 60 -17.49 -4.70 -10.60
CA HIS A 60 -18.73 -4.03 -10.97
C HIS A 60 -19.57 -4.93 -11.88
N TYR A 61 -19.03 -5.38 -13.02
CA TYR A 61 -19.78 -6.24 -13.94
C TYR A 61 -20.05 -7.65 -13.42
N TYR A 62 -19.23 -8.16 -12.50
CA TYR A 62 -19.48 -9.44 -11.84
C TYR A 62 -20.66 -9.36 -10.85
N SER A 63 -20.76 -8.24 -10.13
CA SER A 63 -21.74 -8.06 -9.05
C SER A 63 -23.05 -7.46 -9.54
N ASP A 64 -22.98 -6.62 -10.58
CA ASP A 64 -24.16 -6.04 -11.22
C ASP A 64 -25.01 -7.14 -11.88
N ARG A 65 -26.31 -7.10 -11.61
CA ARG A 65 -27.30 -8.07 -12.10
C ARG A 65 -28.35 -7.42 -12.98
N GLN A 66 -28.16 -6.15 -13.38
CA GLN A 66 -29.11 -5.44 -14.23
C GLN A 66 -29.40 -6.17 -15.55
N ASP A 67 -28.38 -6.78 -16.16
CA ASP A 67 -28.50 -7.59 -17.38
C ASP A 67 -28.53 -9.11 -17.10
N GLY A 68 -28.80 -9.52 -15.87
CA GLY A 68 -28.66 -10.90 -15.41
C GLY A 68 -27.21 -11.30 -15.09
N VAL A 69 -26.94 -12.60 -15.07
CA VAL A 69 -25.59 -13.11 -14.75
C VAL A 69 -24.73 -13.13 -16.00
N LEU A 70 -23.74 -12.25 -16.07
CA LEU A 70 -22.83 -12.20 -17.21
C LEU A 70 -21.87 -13.40 -17.21
N ALA A 71 -21.60 -13.93 -18.39
CA ALA A 71 -20.53 -14.89 -18.62
C ALA A 71 -19.15 -14.21 -18.57
N ALA A 72 -18.09 -15.00 -18.37
CA ALA A 72 -16.74 -14.48 -18.16
C ALA A 72 -16.20 -13.68 -19.37
N ASP A 73 -16.47 -14.15 -20.59
CA ASP A 73 -16.10 -13.47 -21.84
C ASP A 73 -16.82 -12.13 -22.00
N GLN A 74 -18.09 -12.06 -21.59
CA GLN A 74 -18.86 -10.82 -21.58
C GLN A 74 -18.29 -9.80 -20.59
N ILE A 75 -17.88 -10.25 -19.39
CA ILE A 75 -17.22 -9.37 -18.40
C ILE A 75 -15.90 -8.84 -18.96
N VAL A 76 -15.09 -9.68 -19.61
CA VAL A 76 -13.83 -9.25 -20.24
C VAL A 76 -14.07 -8.22 -21.34
N ALA A 77 -15.07 -8.45 -22.20
CA ALA A 77 -15.44 -7.52 -23.27
C ALA A 77 -15.88 -6.15 -22.71
N ARG A 78 -16.79 -6.15 -21.73
CA ARG A 78 -17.28 -4.92 -21.08
C ARG A 78 -16.18 -4.18 -20.34
N ARG A 79 -15.26 -4.89 -19.68
CA ARG A 79 -14.09 -4.26 -19.04
C ARG A 79 -13.21 -3.56 -20.06
N ARG A 80 -12.90 -4.22 -21.19
CA ARG A 80 -12.05 -3.64 -22.25
C ARG A 80 -12.68 -2.38 -22.84
N GLU A 81 -14.00 -2.38 -23.05
CA GLU A 81 -14.72 -1.21 -23.52
C GLU A 81 -14.74 -0.09 -22.47
N ALA A 82 -15.02 -0.44 -21.21
CA ALA A 82 -15.07 0.49 -20.08
C ALA A 82 -13.73 1.19 -19.81
N LEU A 83 -12.62 0.48 -20.03
CA LEU A 83 -11.25 0.96 -19.82
C LEU A 83 -10.55 1.33 -21.14
N SER A 84 -11.30 1.62 -22.19
CA SER A 84 -10.74 2.10 -23.44
C SER A 84 -10.13 3.50 -23.29
N ASP A 85 -9.09 3.77 -24.08
CA ASP A 85 -8.39 5.06 -24.08
C ASP A 85 -9.35 6.24 -24.28
N ASP A 86 -10.33 6.10 -25.19
CA ASP A 86 -11.33 7.13 -25.45
C ASP A 86 -12.20 7.41 -24.22
N ARG A 87 -12.59 6.37 -23.49
CA ARG A 87 -13.46 6.50 -22.31
C ARG A 87 -12.73 7.12 -21.13
N ILE A 88 -11.48 6.71 -20.88
CA ILE A 88 -10.64 7.34 -19.86
C ILE A 88 -10.32 8.79 -20.24
N ASN A 89 -10.01 9.06 -21.50
CA ASN A 89 -9.78 10.42 -22.01
C ASN A 89 -11.01 11.31 -21.82
N HIS A 90 -12.21 10.79 -22.09
CA HIS A 90 -13.47 11.47 -21.82
C HIS A 90 -13.66 11.79 -20.33
N TRP A 91 -13.40 10.84 -19.42
CA TRP A 91 -13.47 11.11 -17.98
C TRP A 91 -12.46 12.17 -17.53
N MET A 92 -11.24 12.14 -18.09
CA MET A 92 -10.20 13.12 -17.79
C MET A 92 -10.56 14.53 -18.27
N ASP A 93 -11.28 14.66 -19.38
CA ASP A 93 -11.86 15.93 -19.83
C ASP A 93 -13.00 16.39 -18.92
N ALA A 94 -13.94 15.49 -18.64
CA ALA A 94 -15.16 15.85 -17.94
C ALA A 94 -14.95 16.19 -16.46
N TYR A 95 -13.88 15.68 -15.84
CA TYR A 95 -13.39 16.10 -14.54
C TYR A 95 -12.35 17.24 -14.59
N GLU A 96 -12.05 17.78 -15.78
CA GLU A 96 -11.05 18.83 -16.02
C GLU A 96 -9.64 18.48 -15.50
N LEU A 97 -9.30 17.19 -15.44
CA LEU A 97 -8.04 16.71 -14.88
C LEU A 97 -6.85 16.99 -15.80
N LYS A 98 -7.06 17.07 -17.11
CA LYS A 98 -6.00 17.41 -18.07
C LYS A 98 -5.38 18.78 -17.81
N GLY A 99 -6.17 19.73 -17.30
CA GLY A 99 -5.69 21.07 -16.95
C GLY A 99 -4.66 21.05 -15.81
N LYS A 100 -4.72 20.04 -14.94
CA LYS A 100 -3.80 19.86 -13.80
C LYS A 100 -2.47 19.25 -14.20
N ILE A 101 -2.38 18.62 -15.38
CA ILE A 101 -1.15 18.00 -15.87
C ILE A 101 -0.10 19.09 -16.14
N LYS A 102 1.02 18.99 -15.43
CA LYS A 102 2.21 19.83 -15.58
C LYS A 102 3.24 19.08 -16.42
N ALA A 103 3.72 19.73 -17.46
CA ALA A 103 4.74 19.20 -18.37
C ALA A 103 5.57 20.36 -18.96
N ALA A 104 6.76 20.03 -19.46
CA ALA A 104 7.58 20.95 -20.24
C ALA A 104 6.77 21.52 -21.42
N PRO A 105 7.02 22.78 -21.86
CA PRO A 105 6.23 23.40 -22.93
C PRO A 105 6.14 22.58 -24.22
N SER A 106 7.21 21.88 -24.60
CA SER A 106 7.27 21.00 -25.77
C SER A 106 6.38 19.74 -25.63
N GLU A 107 6.29 19.18 -24.42
CA GLU A 107 5.57 17.94 -24.14
C GLU A 107 4.11 18.16 -23.72
N ARG A 108 3.70 19.40 -23.44
CA ARG A 108 2.40 19.71 -22.82
C ARG A 108 1.21 19.19 -23.60
N GLN A 109 1.23 19.34 -24.93
CA GLN A 109 0.14 18.87 -25.77
C GLN A 109 0.08 17.33 -25.77
N ALA A 110 1.22 16.66 -25.91
CA ALA A 110 1.31 15.21 -25.88
C ALA A 110 0.83 14.65 -24.53
N ALA A 111 1.30 15.23 -23.41
CA ALA A 111 0.96 14.79 -22.05
C ALA A 111 -0.55 14.88 -21.75
N ARG A 112 -1.25 15.78 -22.42
CA ARG A 112 -2.70 15.99 -22.32
C ARG A 112 -3.50 15.27 -23.40
N SER A 113 -2.85 14.42 -24.19
CA SER A 113 -3.46 13.62 -25.24
C SER A 113 -3.39 12.12 -24.89
N SER A 114 -4.30 11.34 -25.49
CA SER A 114 -4.21 9.88 -25.45
C SER A 114 -2.96 9.40 -26.21
N PRO A 115 -2.23 8.36 -25.74
CA PRO A 115 -2.53 7.50 -24.59
C PRO A 115 -1.95 7.97 -23.25
N GLN A 116 -1.14 9.03 -23.22
CA GLN A 116 -0.40 9.46 -22.03
C GLN A 116 -1.33 9.87 -20.87
N VAL A 117 -2.48 10.45 -21.18
CA VAL A 117 -3.54 10.77 -20.21
C VAL A 117 -3.99 9.57 -19.39
N ASN A 118 -3.94 8.36 -19.95
CA ASN A 118 -4.32 7.13 -19.24
C ASN A 118 -3.37 6.83 -18.09
N ASP A 119 -2.08 7.13 -18.25
CA ASP A 119 -1.10 6.93 -17.18
C ASP A 119 -1.35 7.89 -16.02
N PHE A 120 -1.75 9.13 -16.28
CA PHE A 120 -2.16 10.07 -15.24
C PHE A 120 -3.41 9.58 -14.49
N PHE A 121 -4.40 9.05 -15.22
CA PHE A 121 -5.59 8.48 -14.60
C PHE A 121 -5.25 7.26 -13.73
N LYS A 122 -4.40 6.36 -14.22
CA LYS A 122 -3.92 5.18 -13.44
C LYS A 122 -3.13 5.61 -12.21
N LYS A 123 -2.20 6.57 -12.32
CA LYS A 123 -1.46 7.15 -11.17
C LYS A 123 -2.42 7.71 -10.13
N TYR A 124 -3.45 8.44 -10.57
CA TYR A 124 -4.49 9.01 -9.72
C TYR A 124 -5.30 7.95 -8.97
N VAL A 125 -5.75 6.91 -9.66
CA VAL A 125 -6.44 5.75 -9.04
C VAL A 125 -5.53 5.09 -8.00
N GLY A 126 -4.25 4.88 -8.33
CA GLY A 126 -3.27 4.31 -7.41
C GLY A 126 -3.09 5.16 -6.15
N ALA A 127 -3.02 6.48 -6.29
CA ALA A 127 -2.91 7.41 -5.17
C ALA A 127 -4.13 7.37 -4.23
N ILE A 128 -5.35 7.33 -4.78
CA ILE A 128 -6.56 7.17 -3.96
C ILE A 128 -6.52 5.81 -3.25
N TYR A 129 -6.17 4.75 -3.96
CA TYR A 129 -6.14 3.40 -3.38
C TYR A 129 -5.21 3.30 -2.17
N ILE A 130 -3.99 3.85 -2.25
CA ILE A 130 -3.04 3.75 -1.13
C ILE A 130 -3.42 4.64 0.07
N ARG A 131 -4.18 5.71 -0.15
CA ARG A 131 -4.60 6.63 0.92
C ARG A 131 -5.94 6.23 1.55
N GLN A 132 -6.87 5.71 0.76
CA GLN A 132 -8.28 5.52 1.14
C GLN A 132 -8.80 4.09 0.90
N GLY A 133 -8.04 3.22 0.25
CA GLY A 133 -8.40 1.82 0.03
C GLY A 133 -9.38 1.58 -1.12
N MET A 134 -9.78 0.31 -1.25
CA MET A 134 -10.62 -0.18 -2.36
C MET A 134 -12.06 0.35 -2.30
N GLY A 135 -12.60 0.58 -1.09
CA GLY A 135 -14.01 0.97 -0.93
C GLY A 135 -14.38 2.26 -1.66
N VAL A 136 -13.52 3.28 -1.57
CA VAL A 136 -13.71 4.57 -2.26
C VAL A 136 -13.63 4.38 -3.78
N ILE A 137 -12.64 3.62 -4.26
CA ILE A 137 -12.50 3.33 -5.69
C ILE A 137 -13.71 2.59 -6.24
N GLN A 138 -14.14 1.51 -5.57
CA GLN A 138 -15.28 0.71 -6.03
C GLN A 138 -16.56 1.55 -6.11
N THR A 139 -16.82 2.37 -5.08
CA THR A 139 -17.98 3.27 -5.02
C THR A 139 -17.97 4.24 -6.18
N TRP A 140 -16.83 4.87 -6.44
CA TRP A 140 -16.69 5.87 -7.50
C TRP A 140 -16.76 5.26 -8.89
N ILE A 141 -16.00 4.19 -9.15
CA ILE A 141 -15.95 3.53 -10.46
C ILE A 141 -17.30 2.91 -10.82
N SER A 142 -18.01 2.28 -9.88
CA SER A 142 -19.34 1.71 -10.17
C SER A 142 -20.32 2.78 -10.66
N ARG A 143 -20.32 3.96 -10.01
CA ARG A 143 -21.16 5.10 -10.41
C ARG A 143 -20.68 5.78 -11.69
N LEU A 144 -19.38 5.71 -11.98
CA LEU A 144 -18.81 6.25 -13.21
C LEU A 144 -19.18 5.39 -14.43
N LEU A 145 -19.33 4.08 -14.23
CA LEU A 145 -19.80 3.15 -15.26
C LEU A 145 -21.31 3.20 -15.44
N ASN A 146 -22.06 3.26 -14.35
CA ASN A 146 -23.50 3.35 -14.32
C ASN A 146 -23.95 4.28 -13.17
N PRO A 147 -24.47 5.50 -13.47
CA PRO A 147 -24.87 6.47 -12.45
C PRO A 147 -25.89 5.96 -11.43
N ASP A 148 -26.72 5.01 -11.83
CA ASP A 148 -27.78 4.42 -11.00
C ASP A 148 -27.33 3.14 -10.27
N ALA A 149 -26.06 2.75 -10.41
CA ALA A 149 -25.55 1.55 -9.75
C ALA A 149 -25.52 1.70 -8.22
N GLU A 150 -26.01 0.67 -7.53
CA GLU A 150 -25.74 0.44 -6.11
C GLU A 150 -24.37 -0.23 -5.96
N PRO A 151 -23.34 0.46 -5.44
CA PRO A 151 -21.99 -0.10 -5.41
C PRO A 151 -21.89 -1.26 -4.43
N VAL A 152 -21.50 -2.42 -4.94
CA VAL A 152 -21.13 -3.58 -4.11
C VAL A 152 -19.61 -3.54 -3.89
N LEU A 153 -19.16 -3.70 -2.64
CA LEU A 153 -17.74 -3.75 -2.32
C LEU A 153 -17.18 -5.16 -2.53
N PRO A 154 -15.95 -5.31 -3.06
CA PRO A 154 -15.23 -6.58 -3.03
C PRO A 154 -15.15 -7.09 -1.60
N PRO A 155 -15.25 -8.42 -1.37
CA PRO A 155 -15.10 -8.97 -0.04
C PRO A 155 -13.72 -8.58 0.50
N GLU A 156 -13.71 -7.80 1.58
CA GLU A 156 -12.50 -7.59 2.36
C GLU A 156 -12.10 -8.94 2.96
N GLY A 157 -10.82 -9.28 2.92
CA GLY A 157 -10.33 -10.58 3.36
C GLY A 157 -10.95 -10.93 4.72
N ARG A 158 -11.80 -11.97 4.76
CA ARG A 158 -12.21 -12.57 6.02
C ARG A 158 -10.90 -12.93 6.71
N GLY A 159 -10.55 -12.21 7.77
CA GLY A 159 -9.58 -12.71 8.74
C GLY A 159 -9.95 -14.17 8.98
N THR A 160 -9.01 -15.07 8.73
CA THR A 160 -9.21 -16.50 8.95
C THR A 160 -10.00 -16.69 10.26
N PRO A 161 -11.15 -17.39 10.27
CA PRO A 161 -11.75 -17.78 11.53
C PRO A 161 -10.65 -18.50 12.32
N GLN A 162 -10.21 -17.92 13.44
CA GLN A 162 -9.38 -18.66 14.37
C GLN A 162 -10.15 -19.94 14.69
N PRO A 163 -9.55 -21.13 14.52
CA PRO A 163 -10.22 -22.35 14.91
C PRO A 163 -10.44 -22.25 16.43
N GLN A 164 -11.68 -22.00 16.84
CA GLN A 164 -12.11 -22.23 18.20
C GLN A 164 -11.81 -23.69 18.49
N ARG A 165 -10.81 -23.94 19.35
CA ARG A 165 -10.55 -25.27 19.90
C ARG A 165 -11.78 -25.68 20.71
N GLN A 166 -12.75 -26.29 20.04
CA GLN A 166 -13.80 -27.04 20.72
C GLN A 166 -13.15 -28.34 21.21
N GLY A 167 -13.25 -28.52 22.52
CA GLY A 167 -12.72 -29.68 23.23
C GLY A 167 -13.32 -30.98 22.72
N SER A 168 -12.42 -31.96 22.59
CA SER A 168 -12.56 -33.40 22.82
C SER A 168 -13.97 -33.99 22.78
N LEU A 169 -14.16 -34.99 21.93
CA LEU A 169 -14.84 -36.25 22.28
C LEU A 169 -14.62 -37.27 21.14
N LEU A 170 -13.52 -38.03 21.19
CA LEU A 170 -13.50 -39.40 20.67
C LEU A 170 -12.59 -40.24 21.56
N GLN A 171 -13.25 -40.97 22.44
CA GLN A 171 -12.67 -41.96 23.32
C GLN A 171 -12.62 -43.31 22.60
N ASP A 172 -11.51 -43.99 22.82
CA ASP A 172 -11.34 -45.45 22.83
C ASP A 172 -11.36 -46.21 21.51
N ARG A 173 -10.16 -46.55 21.01
CA ARG A 173 -9.82 -47.94 20.64
C ARG A 173 -8.34 -48.23 20.96
N SER A 174 -8.16 -49.00 22.02
CA SER A 174 -6.93 -49.73 22.33
C SER A 174 -6.66 -50.82 21.28
N MET A 175 -5.43 -50.94 20.75
CA MET A 175 -4.70 -52.19 20.48
C MET A 175 -3.37 -51.94 19.71
N ALA A 176 -2.28 -52.41 20.34
CA ALA A 176 -0.98 -52.85 19.79
C ALA A 176 -0.09 -51.88 18.97
N SER A 177 1.11 -51.62 19.51
CA SER A 177 2.23 -50.94 18.83
C SER A 177 3.08 -51.93 18.02
N PRO A 178 3.42 -51.66 16.75
CA PRO A 178 4.50 -52.37 16.05
C PRO A 178 5.89 -51.75 16.34
N PRO A 179 7.00 -52.51 16.18
CA PRO A 179 8.34 -52.09 16.56
C PRO A 179 8.92 -51.01 15.62
N PRO A 180 9.93 -50.22 16.04
CA PRO A 180 10.50 -49.17 15.20
C PRO A 180 11.38 -49.78 14.10
N PRO A 181 11.27 -49.34 12.83
CA PRO A 181 12.28 -49.67 11.83
C PRO A 181 13.58 -48.89 12.09
N PRO A 182 14.75 -49.49 11.79
CA PRO A 182 16.06 -48.91 12.04
C PRO A 182 16.49 -48.00 10.89
N GLY A 183 17.27 -46.98 11.24
CA GLY A 183 17.96 -46.12 10.30
C GLY A 183 17.18 -44.86 9.98
N ALA A 184 17.72 -43.73 10.42
CA ALA A 184 17.33 -42.43 9.94
C ALA A 184 18.01 -42.17 8.58
N PRO A 185 17.27 -42.00 7.48
CA PRO A 185 17.60 -41.02 6.48
C PRO A 185 16.91 -39.69 6.85
N PRO A 186 17.56 -38.54 6.58
CA PRO A 186 17.11 -37.25 7.07
C PRO A 186 15.78 -36.86 6.40
N PRO A 187 14.76 -36.42 7.13
CA PRO A 187 13.60 -35.81 6.51
C PRO A 187 13.96 -34.39 6.07
N MET A 188 13.70 -34.11 4.79
CA MET A 188 13.83 -32.80 4.16
C MET A 188 13.10 -31.71 4.97
N PRO A 189 13.65 -30.48 5.10
CA PRO A 189 12.90 -29.38 5.67
C PRO A 189 11.88 -28.90 4.62
N MET A 190 10.62 -29.25 4.83
CA MET A 190 9.50 -28.73 4.04
C MET A 190 9.23 -27.26 4.40
N GLY A 191 9.34 -26.41 3.38
CA GLY A 191 8.25 -25.51 3.00
C GLY A 191 8.09 -24.21 3.78
N ALA A 192 8.69 -23.14 3.24
CA ALA A 192 8.20 -21.76 3.31
C ALA A 192 6.79 -21.63 2.63
N PRO A 193 6.06 -20.48 2.63
CA PRO A 193 6.56 -19.12 2.34
C PRO A 193 5.74 -17.97 3.00
N PRO A 194 5.82 -16.72 2.51
CA PRO A 194 6.95 -15.81 2.54
C PRO A 194 6.61 -14.59 3.42
N GLY A 195 7.47 -14.18 4.35
CA GLY A 195 7.10 -13.15 5.31
C GLY A 195 8.26 -12.23 5.64
N SER A 196 8.26 -11.05 5.00
CA SER A 196 9.15 -9.92 5.23
C SER A 196 10.65 -10.18 5.06
N SER A 197 11.04 -10.59 3.86
CA SER A 197 12.24 -10.02 3.26
C SER A 197 11.86 -8.68 2.64
N HIS A 198 12.31 -7.56 3.21
CA HIS A 198 12.97 -6.57 2.36
C HIS A 198 14.23 -5.99 3.01
N PRO A 199 15.24 -5.74 2.18
CA PRO A 199 16.63 -5.62 2.54
C PRO A 199 17.07 -4.15 2.57
N MET A 200 18.23 -3.96 3.20
CA MET A 200 19.25 -2.94 2.95
C MET A 200 18.96 -1.92 1.84
N HIS A 201 18.87 -0.65 2.23
CA HIS A 201 19.81 0.36 1.77
C HIS A 201 20.06 1.37 2.90
N ALA A 202 21.28 1.37 3.42
CA ALA A 202 21.88 2.51 4.09
C ALA A 202 23.34 2.56 3.66
N SER A 203 23.63 3.39 2.67
CA SER A 203 24.93 4.04 2.58
C SER A 203 24.78 5.41 3.22
N GLY A 204 24.85 5.39 4.54
CA GLY A 204 24.89 6.50 5.46
C GLY A 204 25.16 5.86 6.80
N ASN A 205 26.26 6.21 7.45
CA ASN A 205 26.86 5.50 8.59
C ASN A 205 26.03 5.63 9.90
N GLY A 206 24.70 5.50 9.82
CA GLY A 206 23.72 5.72 10.88
C GLY A 206 22.81 4.52 11.10
N VAL A 207 22.32 4.39 12.33
CA VAL A 207 21.49 3.28 12.78
C VAL A 207 20.10 3.38 12.13
N SER A 208 19.74 2.40 11.32
CA SER A 208 18.37 2.33 10.78
C SER A 208 17.40 1.77 11.82
N LEU A 209 16.13 2.16 11.72
CA LEU A 209 15.04 1.63 12.57
C LEU A 209 14.92 0.11 12.46
N SER A 210 15.16 -0.45 11.27
CA SER A 210 15.16 -1.89 11.02
C SER A 210 16.32 -2.59 11.72
N LEU A 211 17.53 -2.02 11.67
CA LEU A 211 18.71 -2.55 12.34
C LEU A 211 18.51 -2.57 13.87
N MET A 212 17.94 -1.49 14.42
CA MET A 212 17.59 -1.40 15.83
C MET A 212 16.61 -2.51 16.25
N ASN A 213 15.49 -2.62 15.54
CA ASN A 213 14.47 -3.63 15.86
C ASN A 213 15.02 -5.05 15.73
N GLN A 214 15.79 -5.34 14.68
CA GLN A 214 16.42 -6.64 14.47
C GLN A 214 17.41 -6.99 15.58
N THR A 215 18.25 -6.03 15.98
CA THR A 215 19.26 -6.23 17.04
C THR A 215 18.61 -6.40 18.40
N ALA A 216 17.54 -5.65 18.67
CA ALA A 216 16.74 -5.80 19.87
C ALA A 216 16.11 -7.21 19.96
N MET A 217 15.51 -7.69 18.87
CA MET A 217 14.96 -9.04 18.80
C MET A 217 16.03 -10.12 19.02
N GLN A 218 17.21 -9.99 18.40
CA GLN A 218 18.33 -10.92 18.60
C GLN A 218 18.83 -10.94 20.06
N LYS A 219 18.79 -9.80 20.74
CA LYS A 219 19.21 -9.67 22.14
C LYS A 219 18.08 -9.93 23.15
N GLY A 220 16.88 -10.31 22.68
CA GLY A 220 15.74 -10.65 23.54
C GLY A 220 14.99 -9.44 24.13
N PHE A 221 15.09 -8.27 23.52
CA PHE A 221 14.34 -7.07 23.91
C PHE A 221 13.07 -6.91 23.07
N ALA A 222 11.95 -6.62 23.74
CA ALA A 222 10.72 -6.16 23.10
C ALA A 222 10.76 -4.64 22.90
N VAL A 223 10.69 -4.19 21.65
CA VAL A 223 10.73 -2.76 21.29
C VAL A 223 9.32 -2.18 21.19
N ASN A 224 9.07 -1.07 21.87
CA ASN A 224 7.85 -0.27 21.73
C ASN A 224 8.21 1.20 21.43
N TYR A 225 7.39 1.88 20.65
CA TYR A 225 7.56 3.30 20.34
C TYR A 225 6.29 4.06 20.68
N GLU A 226 6.37 4.98 21.63
CA GLU A 226 5.27 5.85 22.02
C GLU A 226 5.44 7.22 21.38
N ALA A 227 4.50 7.61 20.50
CA ALA A 227 4.51 8.90 19.85
C ALA A 227 3.51 9.85 20.49
N SER A 228 3.91 11.11 20.69
CA SER A 228 3.03 12.22 21.02
C SER A 228 3.25 13.38 20.04
N GLN A 229 2.21 14.17 19.83
CA GLN A 229 2.24 15.34 18.97
C GLN A 229 1.87 16.57 19.79
N THR A 230 2.66 17.64 19.65
CA THR A 230 2.46 18.91 20.35
C THR A 230 2.72 20.07 19.40
N GLY A 231 2.00 21.18 19.53
CA GLY A 231 2.24 22.41 18.77
C GLY A 231 1.06 22.86 17.90
N PRO A 232 1.23 23.97 17.17
CA PRO A 232 0.17 24.53 16.32
C PRO A 232 -0.18 23.57 15.17
N PRO A 233 -1.43 23.57 14.67
CA PRO A 233 -1.85 22.71 13.55
C PRO A 233 -1.01 22.86 12.28
N HIS A 234 -0.39 24.02 12.08
CA HIS A 234 0.45 24.36 10.92
C HIS A 234 1.95 24.07 11.13
N ALA A 235 2.37 23.65 12.33
CA ALA A 235 3.76 23.34 12.67
C ALA A 235 3.82 22.30 13.80
N PRO A 236 3.34 21.06 13.57
CA PRO A 236 3.33 20.04 14.61
C PRO A 236 4.74 19.57 14.94
N THR A 237 5.05 19.48 16.22
CA THR A 237 6.26 18.84 16.75
C THR A 237 5.90 17.45 17.24
N TRP A 238 6.54 16.44 16.65
CA TRP A 238 6.40 15.05 17.05
C TRP A 238 7.49 14.69 18.05
N SER A 239 7.10 14.06 19.15
CA SER A 239 8.02 13.49 20.15
C SER A 239 7.77 12.00 20.23
N VAL A 240 8.82 11.18 20.11
CA VAL A 240 8.73 9.72 20.17
C VAL A 240 9.67 9.20 21.24
N ARG A 241 9.17 8.29 22.08
CA ARG A 241 9.96 7.56 23.09
C ARG A 241 10.13 6.10 22.66
N CYS A 242 11.35 5.61 22.69
CA CYS A 242 11.71 4.23 22.43
C CYS A 242 11.86 3.47 23.76
N LEU A 243 11.00 2.48 23.96
CA LEU A 243 11.00 1.62 25.14
C LEU A 243 11.49 0.23 24.78
N LEU A 244 12.41 -0.32 25.56
CA LEU A 244 12.84 -1.73 25.49
C LEU A 244 12.43 -2.42 26.78
N ASN A 245 11.63 -3.48 26.68
CA ASN A 245 11.06 -4.19 27.83
C ASN A 245 10.36 -3.24 28.83
N GLY A 246 9.72 -2.18 28.32
CA GLY A 246 9.01 -1.18 29.13
C GLY A 246 9.88 -0.11 29.79
N THR A 247 11.21 -0.14 29.61
CA THR A 247 12.13 0.91 30.08
C THR A 247 12.49 1.84 28.93
N GLU A 248 12.50 3.15 29.16
CA GLU A 248 12.85 4.16 28.15
C GLU A 248 14.36 4.16 27.87
N TYR A 249 14.75 3.99 26.61
CA TYR A 249 16.16 3.97 26.19
C TYR A 249 16.52 5.09 25.20
N GLY A 250 15.55 5.74 24.56
CA GLY A 250 15.82 6.85 23.67
C GLY A 250 14.58 7.70 23.42
N THR A 251 14.81 8.96 23.07
CA THR A 251 13.80 9.96 22.77
C THR A 251 14.17 10.70 21.49
N GLY A 252 13.20 11.09 20.70
CA GLY A 252 13.46 11.80 19.47
C GLY A 252 12.35 12.77 19.15
N THR A 253 12.74 13.95 18.69
CA THR A 253 11.80 15.01 18.30
C THR A 253 11.99 15.37 16.84
N GLY A 254 10.91 15.60 16.10
CA GLY A 254 10.98 15.92 14.68
C GLY A 254 9.74 16.63 14.14
N THR A 255 9.86 17.15 12.93
CA THR A 255 8.75 17.72 12.15
C THR A 255 7.80 16.64 11.61
N SER A 256 8.20 15.38 11.67
CA SER A 256 7.38 14.21 11.34
C SER A 256 7.56 13.10 12.38
N GLN A 257 6.54 12.25 12.53
CA GLN A 257 6.58 11.10 13.44
C GLN A 257 7.74 10.15 13.09
N LYS A 258 8.03 9.97 11.80
CA LYS A 258 9.12 9.11 11.32
C LYS A 258 10.49 9.65 11.77
N LYS A 259 10.76 10.94 11.54
CA LYS A 259 12.02 11.59 11.95
C LYS A 259 12.23 11.51 13.46
N ALA A 260 11.16 11.75 14.23
CA ALA A 260 11.18 11.61 15.68
C ALA A 260 11.49 10.16 16.11
N LYS A 261 10.93 9.16 15.42
CA LYS A 261 11.15 7.73 15.70
C LYS A 261 12.57 7.27 15.38
N GLU A 262 13.13 7.71 14.26
CA GLU A 262 14.52 7.40 13.89
C GLU A 262 15.52 7.99 14.88
N LEU A 263 15.31 9.23 15.30
CA LEU A 263 16.13 9.87 16.34
C LEU A 263 16.04 9.12 17.67
N ALA A 264 14.83 8.69 18.07
CA ALA A 264 14.64 7.90 19.28
C ALA A 264 15.34 6.53 19.20
N ALA A 265 15.33 5.89 18.03
CA ALA A 265 16.00 4.61 17.81
C ALA A 265 17.53 4.75 17.81
N GLN A 266 18.05 5.83 17.24
CA GLN A 266 19.48 6.15 17.26
C GLN A 266 19.97 6.40 18.69
N GLU A 267 19.25 7.21 19.47
CA GLU A 267 19.62 7.47 20.86
C GLU A 267 19.60 6.17 21.69
N ALA A 268 18.58 5.33 21.49
CA ALA A 268 18.51 4.02 22.14
C ALA A 268 19.72 3.13 21.77
N TRP A 269 20.12 3.10 20.50
CA TRP A 269 21.26 2.32 20.03
C TRP A 269 22.59 2.75 20.66
N GLU A 270 22.81 4.06 20.76
CA GLU A 270 24.00 4.63 21.39
C GLU A 270 24.03 4.32 22.89
N ARG A 271 22.89 4.45 23.57
CA ARG A 271 22.73 4.20 25.00
C ARG A 271 22.95 2.74 25.38
N LEU A 272 22.55 1.82 24.50
CA LEU A 272 22.76 0.37 24.66
C LEU A 272 24.18 -0.08 24.29
N GLY A 273 25.00 0.82 23.72
CA GLY A 273 26.36 0.53 23.29
C GLY A 273 26.45 -0.43 22.11
N TRP A 274 25.39 -0.62 21.33
CA TRP A 274 25.38 -1.56 20.20
C TRP A 274 26.24 -1.09 19.01
N GLY A 275 26.68 0.18 19.01
CA GLY A 275 27.54 0.76 17.99
C GLY A 275 29.04 0.82 18.35
N ARG A 276 29.45 0.34 19.53
CA ARG A 276 30.88 0.29 19.91
C ARG A 276 31.39 -1.14 19.74
N SER A 277 31.92 -1.45 18.56
CA SER A 277 32.76 -2.62 18.36
C SER A 277 34.04 -2.46 19.18
N ASN A 278 34.31 -3.39 20.09
CA ASN A 278 35.65 -3.62 20.63
C ASN A 278 36.33 -4.70 19.78
#